data_AF-F9WID6-F1
#
_entry.id   AF-F9WID6-F1
#
_cell.length_a   1.000
_cell.length_b   1.000
_cell.length_c   1.000
_cell.angle_alpha   90.00
_cell.angle_beta   90.00
_cell.angle_gamma   90.00
#
_symmetry.space_group_name_H-M   'P 1'
#
loop_
_entity.id
_entity.type
_entity.pdbx_description
1 polymer ?
#
loop_
_entity_poly.entity_id
_entity_poly.type
_entity_poly.pdbx_seq_one_letter_code
_entity_poly.pdbx_strand_id
1 'polypeptide(L)'
;MSDLLEFFVPSHARDLENIDKTGTNQYHVTEACEFDVPQRQQLDDLTRIFDCIHRERAPTAIFSKPELFSVLFSYIKAMEDRDTSSLVAREARHKICHDSAERLKKLLLACVSYLKKNEGTALKENVLMSSRSAIKMYVFILCNTLLSTAPSVEDDDGVPGSFNRATRKRKRTRGDQEAGIGEDSSGVDQDGREQALSALVDVCSQDISRLWPGGVLEESMLNLMFRMLLHMITQKCNIHADAQSVSGALVILLLKLSTQIMARGSVEPNDFVCPMIELALKSEATTMFFTRFISEAENENVLGVHVERVVAAFVEGVCSAALYDVVGDPVAAKSVALFLSEVARKCVSVTARMSDSLKQMINSESYEVRKSVVTCITEIIIQRYGGLNCTDEGEETRNVYLSEMLSRLVDCNPFVRNHTLHMWDKLLEGRAVPKRYRVLLTEAVVSRLEDRNYLVRDSALQVIVSILNRSWFGHLLTTSLLNDKLNEITLSGRDLFDSESKYMDCLESARKVFRNSGNNIEKSNEEIEEAPMRMEVTKEQESAIER
;
A
#
# COMPACT_ATOMS: atom_id res chain seq x y z
N MET A 1 28.21 12.24 42.86
CA MET A 1 27.24 11.98 41.79
C MET A 1 28.00 11.17 40.77
N SER A 2 27.80 9.86 40.77
CA SER A 2 28.26 9.00 39.66
C SER A 2 27.74 9.60 38.37
N ASP A 3 28.61 9.81 37.38
CA ASP A 3 28.22 10.32 36.07
C ASP A 3 27.15 9.38 35.50
N LEU A 4 25.90 9.84 35.48
CA LEU A 4 24.78 9.08 34.93
C LEU A 4 25.03 8.94 33.43
N LEU A 5 25.27 7.71 32.98
CA LEU A 5 25.53 7.40 31.58
C LEU A 5 24.20 7.38 30.82
N GLU A 6 24.16 8.05 29.67
CA GLU A 6 22.97 8.10 28.82
C GLU A 6 22.66 6.70 28.26
N PHE A 7 21.37 6.32 28.28
CA PHE A 7 20.92 5.06 27.69
C PHE A 7 21.04 5.12 26.16
N PHE A 8 21.45 4.01 25.56
CA PHE A 8 21.46 3.81 24.13
C PHE A 8 20.63 2.58 23.78
N VAL A 9 20.05 2.56 22.59
CA VAL A 9 19.32 1.39 22.09
C VAL A 9 20.33 0.37 21.56
N PRO A 10 20.50 -0.81 22.19
CA PRO A 10 21.46 -1.82 21.76
C PRO A 10 20.95 -2.60 20.55
N SER A 11 21.87 -3.26 19.84
CA SER A 11 21.51 -4.16 18.72
C SER A 11 20.83 -5.44 19.21
N HIS A 12 21.32 -6.02 20.32
CA HIS A 12 20.69 -7.12 21.05
C HIS A 12 20.57 -6.75 22.53
N ALA A 13 19.54 -7.21 23.21
CA ALA A 13 19.30 -6.89 24.62
C ALA A 13 20.50 -7.26 25.50
N ARG A 14 21.10 -8.43 25.27
CA ARG A 14 22.28 -8.92 26.01
C ARG A 14 23.51 -8.03 25.88
N ASP A 15 23.58 -7.19 24.85
CA ASP A 15 24.73 -6.29 24.67
C ASP A 15 24.81 -5.27 25.83
N LEU A 16 23.69 -4.91 26.50
CA LEU A 16 23.69 -3.99 27.65
C LEU A 16 24.40 -4.52 28.90
N GLU A 17 24.65 -5.83 29.00
CA GLU A 17 25.41 -6.45 30.10
C GLU A 17 26.89 -6.63 29.73
N ASN A 18 27.26 -6.35 28.48
CA ASN A 18 28.61 -6.56 27.98
C ASN A 18 29.34 -5.23 27.81
N ILE A 19 30.11 -4.86 28.85
CA ILE A 19 30.87 -3.61 28.90
C ILE A 19 31.83 -3.46 27.70
N ASP A 20 32.40 -4.55 27.20
CA ASP A 20 33.32 -4.51 26.04
C ASP A 20 32.59 -4.11 24.76
N LYS A 21 31.29 -4.41 24.65
CA LYS A 21 30.44 -4.03 23.52
C LYS A 21 29.79 -2.66 23.68
N THR A 22 29.34 -2.30 24.89
CA THR A 22 28.72 -0.99 25.15
C THR A 22 29.74 0.14 25.23
N GLY A 23 30.98 -0.18 25.64
CA GLY A 23 31.98 0.80 26.03
C GLY A 23 31.70 1.41 27.41
N THR A 24 32.69 2.12 27.95
CA THR A 24 32.67 2.68 29.31
C THR A 24 31.84 3.94 29.48
N ASN A 25 31.46 4.59 28.37
CA ASN A 25 30.79 5.90 28.37
C ASN A 25 29.28 5.79 28.09
N GLN A 26 28.73 4.57 28.05
CA GLN A 26 27.33 4.31 27.78
C GLN A 26 26.70 3.55 28.93
N TYR A 27 25.39 3.69 29.09
CA TYR A 27 24.63 2.95 30.08
C TYR A 27 24.86 1.45 29.92
N HIS A 28 25.15 0.76 31.02
CA HIS A 28 25.27 -0.69 31.09
C HIS A 28 24.54 -1.19 32.33
N VAL A 29 24.03 -2.42 32.24
CA VAL A 29 23.41 -3.10 33.37
C VAL A 29 24.52 -3.81 34.14
N THR A 30 24.76 -3.41 35.39
CA THR A 30 25.89 -3.88 36.20
C THR A 30 25.69 -5.29 36.76
N GLU A 31 24.44 -5.70 36.99
CA GLU A 31 24.10 -7.02 37.51
C GLU A 31 23.44 -7.85 36.41
N ALA A 32 23.90 -9.08 36.20
CA ALA A 32 23.31 -9.99 35.22
C ALA A 32 21.83 -10.22 35.55
N CYS A 33 20.96 -9.86 34.63
CA CYS A 33 19.52 -9.97 34.75
C CYS A 33 19.07 -11.30 34.13
N GLU A 34 19.11 -12.38 34.92
CA GLU A 34 18.61 -13.69 34.51
C GLU A 34 17.08 -13.78 34.65
N PHE A 35 16.44 -14.50 33.74
CA PHE A 35 14.99 -14.70 33.76
C PHE A 35 14.66 -16.05 34.40
N ASP A 36 14.12 -16.02 35.62
CA ASP A 36 13.73 -17.21 36.38
C ASP A 36 12.34 -17.05 37.05
N VAL A 37 11.45 -16.29 36.40
CA VAL A 37 10.11 -16.01 36.97
C VAL A 37 9.09 -17.03 36.47
N PRO A 38 8.49 -17.86 37.36
CA PRO A 38 7.47 -18.82 36.97
C PRO A 38 6.25 -18.14 36.35
N GLN A 39 5.67 -18.70 35.29
CA GLN A 39 4.53 -18.11 34.56
C GLN A 39 3.38 -17.63 35.46
N ARG A 40 3.04 -18.39 36.51
CA ARG A 40 1.98 -18.05 37.47
C ARG A 40 2.25 -16.79 38.29
N GLN A 41 3.51 -16.38 38.44
CA GLN A 41 3.93 -15.23 39.24
C GLN A 41 4.19 -13.98 38.38
N GLN A 42 4.44 -14.16 37.08
CA GLN A 42 4.84 -13.06 36.18
C GLN A 42 3.88 -11.87 36.24
N LEU A 43 2.56 -12.12 36.20
CA LEU A 43 1.56 -11.06 36.19
C LEU A 43 1.53 -10.26 37.51
N ASP A 44 1.61 -10.95 38.65
CA ASP A 44 1.60 -10.31 39.98
C ASP A 44 2.86 -9.47 40.18
N ASP A 45 4.02 -9.98 39.79
CA ASP A 45 5.29 -9.26 39.90
C ASP A 45 5.34 -8.04 38.98
N LEU A 46 4.89 -8.19 37.74
CA LEU A 46 4.75 -7.05 36.81
C LEU A 46 3.77 -6.01 37.36
N THR A 47 2.66 -6.43 37.96
CA THR A 47 1.72 -5.50 38.60
C THR A 47 2.39 -4.69 39.69
N ARG A 48 3.15 -5.33 40.59
CA ARG A 48 3.89 -4.64 41.65
C ARG A 48 4.93 -3.67 41.10
N ILE A 49 5.66 -4.08 40.07
CA ILE A 49 6.69 -3.23 39.45
C ILE A 49 6.06 -2.01 38.77
N PHE A 50 5.00 -2.19 37.99
CA PHE A 50 4.30 -1.05 37.39
C PHE A 50 3.64 -0.18 38.45
N ASP A 51 3.07 -0.72 39.53
CA ASP A 51 2.57 0.09 40.65
C ASP A 51 3.67 0.94 41.29
N CYS A 52 4.87 0.37 41.47
CA CYS A 52 6.04 1.12 41.92
C CYS A 52 6.39 2.25 40.95
N ILE A 53 6.49 1.97 39.64
CA ILE A 53 6.73 2.98 38.60
C ILE A 53 5.64 4.06 38.62
N HIS A 54 4.38 3.70 38.86
CA HIS A 54 3.25 4.62 38.91
C HIS A 54 3.29 5.56 40.11
N ARG A 55 3.76 5.09 41.27
CA ARG A 55 3.90 5.90 42.49
C ARG A 55 5.04 6.91 42.42
N GLU A 56 6.01 6.71 41.53
CA GLU A 56 7.10 7.64 41.34
C GLU A 56 6.62 8.98 40.77
N ARG A 57 7.04 10.08 41.42
CA ARG A 57 6.69 11.45 41.00
C ARG A 57 7.39 11.87 39.72
N ALA A 58 8.59 11.35 39.47
CA ALA A 58 9.36 11.66 38.27
C ALA A 58 9.00 10.67 37.14
N PRO A 59 8.56 11.12 35.96
CA PRO A 59 8.22 10.24 34.86
C PRO A 59 9.46 9.52 34.28
N THR A 60 10.67 9.98 34.61
CA THR A 60 11.96 9.38 34.24
C THR A 60 12.44 8.31 35.24
N ALA A 61 11.60 7.88 36.19
CA ALA A 61 12.01 6.96 37.24
C ALA A 61 12.58 5.62 36.74
N ILE A 62 12.13 5.14 35.58
CA ILE A 62 12.69 3.93 34.94
C ILE A 62 14.20 4.06 34.67
N PHE A 63 14.68 5.27 34.40
CA PHE A 63 16.10 5.56 34.21
C PHE A 63 16.80 5.89 35.53
N SER A 64 16.16 6.69 36.39
CA SER A 64 16.76 7.15 37.64
C SER A 64 16.88 6.06 38.72
N LYS A 65 16.10 4.98 38.61
CA LYS A 65 16.11 3.82 39.51
C LYS A 65 16.37 2.55 38.70
N PRO A 66 17.65 2.15 38.54
CA PRO A 66 18.02 1.02 37.69
C PRO A 66 17.29 -0.27 38.03
N GLU A 67 16.90 -0.47 39.29
CA GLU A 67 16.21 -1.68 39.76
C GLU A 67 14.85 -1.87 39.06
N LEU A 68 14.17 -0.76 38.70
CA LEU A 68 12.90 -0.81 37.98
C LEU A 68 13.10 -1.26 36.51
N PHE A 69 14.19 -0.83 35.89
CA PHE A 69 14.53 -1.23 34.52
C PHE A 69 15.05 -2.67 34.47
N SER A 70 15.89 -3.08 35.42
CA SER A 70 16.48 -4.42 35.47
C SER A 70 15.44 -5.54 35.43
N VAL A 71 14.31 -5.37 36.14
CA VAL A 71 13.22 -6.36 36.09
C VAL A 71 12.60 -6.42 34.70
N LEU A 72 12.23 -5.30 34.10
CA LEU A 72 11.66 -5.30 32.74
C LEU A 72 12.67 -5.80 31.70
N PHE A 73 13.94 -5.50 31.89
CA PHE A 73 15.03 -5.93 31.03
C PHE A 73 15.24 -7.45 31.03
N SER A 74 15.08 -8.14 32.17
CA SER A 74 15.17 -9.61 32.22
C SER A 74 14.09 -10.27 31.35
N TYR A 75 12.87 -9.72 31.36
CA TYR A 75 11.78 -10.16 30.47
C TYR A 75 12.14 -9.91 29.00
N ILE A 76 12.68 -8.73 28.65
CA ILE A 76 13.08 -8.43 27.27
C ILE A 76 14.19 -9.38 26.78
N LYS A 77 15.20 -9.66 27.62
CA LYS A 77 16.24 -10.67 27.31
C LYS A 77 15.64 -12.04 27.04
N ALA A 78 14.68 -12.48 27.87
CA ALA A 78 14.00 -13.75 27.68
C ALA A 78 13.14 -13.78 26.41
N MET A 79 12.47 -12.67 26.07
CA MET A 79 11.66 -12.57 24.86
C MET A 79 12.49 -12.65 23.56
N GLU A 80 13.70 -12.09 23.55
CA GLU A 80 14.61 -12.10 22.39
C GLU A 80 15.28 -13.47 22.17
N ASP A 81 15.52 -14.22 23.25
CA ASP A 81 16.18 -15.52 23.18
C ASP A 81 15.22 -16.66 22.80
N ARG A 82 15.60 -17.47 21.83
CA ARG A 82 14.75 -18.52 21.25
C ARG A 82 14.36 -19.60 22.26
N ASP A 83 15.25 -19.89 23.21
CA ASP A 83 15.05 -20.98 24.17
C ASP A 83 14.18 -20.55 25.37
N THR A 84 14.19 -19.26 25.71
CA THR A 84 13.49 -18.72 26.89
C THR A 84 12.25 -17.91 26.54
N SER A 85 12.03 -17.54 25.27
CA SER A 85 10.86 -16.75 24.86
C SER A 85 9.55 -17.45 25.23
N SER A 86 9.43 -18.76 24.99
CA SER A 86 8.21 -19.51 25.35
C SER A 86 7.90 -19.52 26.85
N LEU A 87 8.86 -19.19 27.71
CA LEU A 87 8.66 -19.09 29.17
C LEU A 87 7.90 -17.82 29.56
N VAL A 88 7.96 -16.76 28.73
CA VAL A 88 7.26 -15.50 28.99
C VAL A 88 5.81 -15.58 28.52
N ALA A 89 4.87 -15.55 29.47
CA ALA A 89 3.45 -15.73 29.23
C ALA A 89 2.85 -14.60 28.37
N ARG A 90 1.72 -14.89 27.68
CA ARG A 90 1.02 -13.92 26.82
C ARG A 90 0.52 -12.72 27.63
N GLU A 91 -0.02 -12.99 28.81
CA GLU A 91 -0.53 -11.98 29.75
C GLU A 91 0.59 -11.04 30.23
N ALA A 92 1.79 -11.59 30.46
CA ALA A 92 2.97 -10.81 30.83
C ALA A 92 3.40 -9.88 29.68
N ARG A 93 3.44 -10.39 28.44
CA ARG A 93 3.76 -9.58 27.23
C ARG A 93 2.75 -8.46 27.03
N HIS A 94 1.47 -8.76 27.10
CA HIS A 94 0.41 -7.76 27.00
C HIS A 94 0.56 -6.69 28.08
N LYS A 95 0.75 -7.08 29.36
CA LYS A 95 0.90 -6.12 30.46
C LYS A 95 2.15 -5.25 30.30
N ILE A 96 3.29 -5.82 29.92
CA ILE A 96 4.51 -5.06 29.65
C ILE A 96 4.27 -4.04 28.53
N CYS A 97 3.62 -4.46 27.44
CA CYS A 97 3.33 -3.59 26.30
C CYS A 97 2.39 -2.44 26.68
N HIS A 98 1.22 -2.76 27.22
CA HIS A 98 0.17 -1.80 27.59
C HIS A 98 0.67 -0.78 28.63
N ASP A 99 1.20 -1.25 29.76
CA ASP A 99 1.60 -0.36 30.85
C ASP A 99 2.83 0.48 30.46
N SER A 100 3.78 -0.08 29.69
CA SER A 100 4.92 0.70 29.17
C SER A 100 4.47 1.77 28.18
N ALA A 101 3.48 1.47 27.33
CA ALA A 101 2.94 2.43 26.38
C ALA A 101 2.22 3.58 27.10
N GLU A 102 1.43 3.28 28.12
CA GLU A 102 0.76 4.28 28.95
C GLU A 102 1.77 5.20 29.67
N ARG A 103 2.83 4.60 30.24
CA ARG A 103 3.90 5.36 30.91
C ARG A 103 4.69 6.22 29.93
N LEU A 104 4.99 5.70 28.73
CA LEU A 104 5.65 6.47 27.68
C LEU A 104 4.81 7.68 27.29
N LYS A 105 3.50 7.53 27.04
CA LYS A 105 2.62 8.68 26.73
C LYS A 105 2.66 9.75 27.83
N LYS A 106 2.56 9.36 29.10
CA LYS A 106 2.66 10.29 30.24
C LYS A 106 4.02 11.01 30.28
N LEU A 107 5.11 10.28 30.02
CA LEU A 107 6.46 10.85 29.93
C LEU A 107 6.56 11.87 28.78
N LEU A 108 6.09 11.53 27.59
CA LEU A 108 6.11 12.43 26.43
C LEU A 108 5.32 13.72 26.70
N LEU A 109 4.12 13.62 27.28
CA LEU A 109 3.32 14.80 27.68
C LEU A 109 4.05 15.68 28.70
N ALA A 110 4.74 15.08 29.67
CA ALA A 110 5.56 15.81 30.63
C ALA A 110 6.76 16.49 29.96
N CYS A 111 7.43 15.82 29.02
CA CYS A 111 8.53 16.38 28.24
C CYS A 111 8.08 17.57 27.38
N VAL A 112 6.98 17.44 26.63
CA VAL A 112 6.41 18.54 25.83
C VAL A 112 6.05 19.72 26.74
N SER A 113 5.41 19.45 27.88
CA SER A 113 5.06 20.48 28.86
C SER A 113 6.30 21.18 29.44
N TYR A 114 7.37 20.44 29.69
CA TYR A 114 8.65 20.98 30.15
C TYR A 114 9.31 21.86 29.08
N LEU A 115 9.34 21.41 27.83
CA LEU A 115 9.89 22.16 26.70
C LEU A 115 9.14 23.48 26.47
N LYS A 116 7.80 23.45 26.51
CA LYS A 116 6.97 24.67 26.36
C LYS A 116 7.18 25.66 27.50
N LYS A 117 7.31 25.18 28.74
CA LYS A 117 7.54 26.05 29.92
C LYS A 117 8.90 26.75 29.91
N ASN A 118 9.91 26.14 29.29
CA ASN A 118 11.28 26.64 29.26
C ASN A 118 11.67 27.19 27.88
N GLU A 119 10.69 27.49 27.03
CA GLU A 119 10.93 28.03 25.70
C GLU A 119 11.67 29.39 25.78
N GLY A 120 12.81 29.49 25.10
CA GLY A 120 13.68 30.67 25.16
C GLY A 120 14.66 30.73 26.33
N THR A 121 14.69 29.71 27.20
CA THR A 121 15.68 29.59 28.29
C THR A 121 16.64 28.42 28.06
N ALA A 122 17.84 28.50 28.63
CA ALA A 122 18.81 27.41 28.55
C ALA A 122 18.27 26.17 29.28
N LEU A 123 18.00 25.10 28.53
CA LEU A 123 17.52 23.84 29.07
C LEU A 123 18.64 23.14 29.86
N LYS A 124 18.26 22.45 30.94
CA LYS A 124 19.22 21.72 31.77
C LYS A 124 19.56 20.38 31.13
N GLU A 125 20.82 20.21 30.70
CA GLU A 125 21.25 19.00 29.99
C GLU A 125 20.97 17.70 30.77
N ASN A 126 21.18 17.68 32.08
CA ASN A 126 20.91 16.51 32.91
C ASN A 126 19.43 16.05 32.85
N VAL A 127 18.49 16.99 32.73
CA VAL A 127 17.06 16.71 32.60
C VAL A 127 16.73 16.20 31.21
N LEU A 128 17.35 16.78 30.18
CA LEU A 128 17.19 16.33 28.80
C LEU A 128 17.73 14.91 28.62
N MET A 129 18.96 14.64 29.08
CA MET A 129 19.58 13.32 29.06
C MET A 129 18.75 12.27 29.79
N SER A 130 18.25 12.60 31.00
CA SER A 130 17.39 11.67 31.75
C SER A 130 16.07 11.39 31.03
N SER A 131 15.51 12.39 30.36
CA SER A 131 14.28 12.27 29.57
C SER A 131 14.51 11.42 28.32
N ARG A 132 15.57 11.71 27.55
CA ARG A 132 15.99 10.91 26.38
C ARG A 132 16.20 9.46 26.77
N SER A 133 16.96 9.21 27.84
CA SER A 133 17.25 7.87 28.31
C SER A 133 15.99 7.09 28.68
N ALA A 134 15.08 7.71 29.43
CA ALA A 134 13.81 7.09 29.79
C ALA A 134 12.92 6.80 28.57
N ILE A 135 12.86 7.72 27.58
CA ILE A 135 12.13 7.49 26.32
C ILE A 135 12.73 6.30 25.58
N LYS A 136 14.06 6.26 25.40
CA LYS A 136 14.75 5.17 24.71
C LYS A 136 14.52 3.82 25.40
N MET A 137 14.52 3.77 26.74
CA MET A 137 14.22 2.55 27.50
C MET A 137 12.81 2.03 27.21
N TYR A 138 11.79 2.90 27.21
CA TYR A 138 10.42 2.49 26.87
C TYR A 138 10.29 2.10 25.39
N VAL A 139 10.91 2.84 24.46
CA VAL A 139 10.93 2.48 23.04
C VAL A 139 11.57 1.09 22.85
N PHE A 140 12.68 0.83 23.53
CA PHE A 140 13.38 -0.46 23.53
C PHE A 140 12.48 -1.59 24.05
N ILE A 141 11.81 -1.39 25.19
CA ILE A 141 10.88 -2.37 25.78
C ILE A 141 9.71 -2.66 24.82
N LEU A 142 9.04 -1.62 24.33
CA LEU A 142 7.87 -1.74 23.45
C LEU A 142 8.24 -2.44 22.14
N CYS A 143 9.32 -2.00 21.49
CA CYS A 143 9.71 -2.56 20.20
C CYS A 143 10.11 -4.03 20.32
N ASN A 144 10.88 -4.41 21.34
CA ASN A 144 11.25 -5.81 21.54
C ASN A 144 10.07 -6.68 21.95
N THR A 145 9.11 -6.15 22.73
CA THR A 145 7.88 -6.88 23.04
C THR A 145 7.05 -7.13 21.77
N LEU A 146 6.91 -6.14 20.89
CA LEU A 146 6.16 -6.29 19.62
C LEU A 146 6.89 -7.11 18.54
N LEU A 147 8.22 -7.17 18.59
CA LEU A 147 9.07 -8.04 17.75
C LEU A 147 9.09 -9.50 18.22
N SER A 148 8.74 -9.73 19.48
CA SER A 148 8.84 -11.05 20.09
C SER A 148 7.77 -12.02 19.61
N THR A 149 8.01 -13.31 19.80
CA THR A 149 7.02 -14.36 19.53
C THR A 149 6.59 -15.06 20.82
N ALA A 150 5.28 -15.22 21.00
CA ALA A 150 4.62 -15.81 22.14
C ALA A 150 4.50 -17.33 21.96
N PRO A 151 4.44 -18.11 23.05
CA PRO A 151 4.23 -19.55 22.98
C PRO A 151 2.90 -19.91 22.29
N SER A 152 2.91 -21.00 21.52
CA SER A 152 1.72 -21.58 20.90
C SER A 152 0.76 -22.14 21.96
N VAL A 153 -0.54 -21.95 21.76
CA VAL A 153 -1.59 -22.43 22.67
C VAL A 153 -1.70 -23.96 22.69
N GLU A 154 -1.08 -24.67 21.73
CA GLU A 154 -1.19 -26.13 21.59
C GLU A 154 -0.40 -26.95 22.64
N ASP A 155 0.43 -26.32 23.49
CA ASP A 155 1.32 -27.04 24.41
C ASP A 155 0.79 -27.21 25.86
N ASP A 156 -0.45 -26.78 26.17
CA ASP A 156 -1.01 -26.80 27.54
C ASP A 156 -2.09 -27.87 27.82
N ASP A 157 -2.31 -28.84 26.94
CA ASP A 157 -3.17 -30.01 27.28
C ASP A 157 -2.35 -31.11 27.98
N GLY A 158 -1.82 -30.77 29.16
CA GLY A 158 -1.17 -31.69 30.10
C GLY A 158 -2.15 -32.57 30.89
N VAL A 159 -3.15 -33.18 30.24
CA VAL A 159 -4.07 -34.15 30.90
C VAL A 159 -3.80 -35.57 30.40
N PRO A 160 -3.23 -36.47 31.24
CA PRO A 160 -3.16 -37.89 30.89
C PRO A 160 -4.50 -38.56 31.21
N GLY A 161 -5.39 -38.68 30.22
CA GLY A 161 -6.56 -39.54 30.37
C GLY A 161 -7.71 -39.29 29.40
N SER A 162 -7.73 -40.04 28.30
CA SER A 162 -8.85 -40.91 27.88
C SER A 162 -8.86 -41.07 26.36
N PHE A 163 -8.84 -42.33 25.94
CA PHE A 163 -9.01 -42.74 24.55
C PHE A 163 -10.35 -42.24 24.00
N ASN A 164 -10.34 -41.50 22.88
CA ASN A 164 -11.21 -41.80 21.74
C ASN A 164 -10.84 -41.07 20.43
N ARG A 165 -10.50 -41.92 19.44
CA ARG A 165 -10.69 -41.83 17.97
C ARG A 165 -10.79 -40.47 17.26
N ALA A 166 -9.67 -40.16 16.59
CA ALA A 166 -9.57 -40.01 15.13
C ALA A 166 -10.37 -38.88 14.43
N THR A 167 -9.72 -37.72 14.28
CA THR A 167 -9.64 -37.00 13.00
C THR A 167 -8.19 -36.53 12.79
N ARG A 168 -7.48 -37.19 11.87
CA ARG A 168 -6.09 -36.83 11.52
C ARG A 168 -6.08 -35.50 10.76
N LYS A 169 -5.86 -34.38 11.44
CA LYS A 169 -5.26 -33.20 10.80
C LYS A 169 -3.76 -33.48 10.61
N ARG A 170 -3.33 -33.49 9.35
CA ARG A 170 -1.92 -33.69 8.97
C ARG A 170 -1.05 -32.61 9.60
N LYS A 171 -0.10 -33.05 10.41
CA LYS A 171 1.05 -32.28 10.93
C LYS A 171 1.76 -31.60 9.75
N ARG A 172 1.61 -30.27 9.61
CA ARG A 172 2.39 -29.48 8.66
C ARG A 172 3.81 -29.39 9.19
N THR A 173 4.76 -29.85 8.39
CA THR A 173 6.19 -29.78 8.64
C THR A 173 6.63 -28.31 8.71
N ARG A 174 7.47 -28.03 9.71
CA ARG A 174 7.97 -26.74 10.18
C ARG A 174 8.92 -26.02 9.20
N GLY A 175 8.82 -26.32 7.91
CA GLY A 175 9.57 -25.68 6.81
C GLY A 175 8.77 -24.61 6.05
N ASP A 176 7.46 -24.47 6.32
CA ASP A 176 6.58 -23.45 5.71
C ASP A 176 6.63 -22.08 6.44
N GLN A 177 7.52 -21.92 7.44
CA GLN A 177 7.72 -20.66 8.19
C GLN A 177 8.75 -19.73 7.55
N GLU A 178 9.41 -20.17 6.47
CA GLU A 178 10.18 -19.29 5.60
C GLU A 178 9.22 -18.72 4.54
N ALA A 179 8.90 -17.43 4.67
CA ALA A 179 8.00 -16.66 3.81
C ALA A 179 6.49 -16.96 3.95
N GLY A 180 5.87 -16.50 5.04
CA GLY A 180 4.42 -16.56 5.17
C GLY A 180 3.87 -15.61 6.23
N ILE A 181 3.02 -14.68 5.80
CA ILE A 181 2.34 -13.71 6.65
C ILE A 181 1.52 -14.45 7.71
N GLY A 182 1.85 -14.23 8.98
CA GLY A 182 1.42 -15.05 10.11
C GLY A 182 0.16 -14.57 10.84
N GLU A 183 -0.36 -15.43 11.73
CA GLU A 183 -1.32 -15.06 12.79
C GLU A 183 -0.63 -14.23 13.90
N ASP A 184 -1.40 -13.72 14.87
CA ASP A 184 -0.84 -13.02 16.03
C ASP A 184 0.25 -13.88 16.68
N SER A 185 1.48 -13.39 16.63
CA SER A 185 2.62 -14.01 17.25
C SER A 185 3.15 -13.25 18.46
N SER A 186 2.78 -12.00 18.76
CA SER A 186 3.41 -11.27 19.88
C SER A 186 2.79 -11.56 21.25
N GLY A 187 1.55 -12.08 21.29
CA GLY A 187 0.81 -12.29 22.53
C GLY A 187 0.20 -11.02 23.12
N VAL A 188 0.33 -9.88 22.43
CA VAL A 188 -0.33 -8.61 22.77
C VAL A 188 -1.63 -8.49 21.99
N ASP A 189 -2.72 -8.12 22.64
CA ASP A 189 -4.00 -7.86 21.99
C ASP A 189 -3.99 -6.58 21.11
N GLN A 190 -5.11 -6.30 20.43
CA GLN A 190 -5.21 -5.16 19.52
C GLN A 190 -5.13 -3.81 20.23
N ASP A 191 -5.73 -3.69 21.42
CA ASP A 191 -5.73 -2.45 22.20
C ASP A 191 -4.31 -2.09 22.68
N GLY A 192 -3.59 -3.06 23.25
CA GLY A 192 -2.20 -2.87 23.66
C GLY A 192 -1.27 -2.51 22.48
N ARG A 193 -1.49 -3.09 21.30
CA ARG A 193 -0.76 -2.72 20.07
C ARG A 193 -1.05 -1.30 19.64
N GLU A 194 -2.33 -0.93 19.56
CA GLU A 194 -2.75 0.41 19.15
C GLU A 194 -2.17 1.47 20.09
N GLN A 195 -2.26 1.23 21.41
CA GLN A 195 -1.73 2.14 22.40
C GLN A 195 -0.21 2.30 22.30
N ALA A 196 0.52 1.20 22.11
CA ALA A 196 1.97 1.21 21.91
C ALA A 196 2.36 1.96 20.63
N LEU A 197 1.71 1.67 19.51
CA LEU A 197 1.97 2.36 18.24
C LEU A 197 1.66 3.85 18.33
N SER A 198 0.55 4.23 18.97
CA SER A 198 0.22 5.63 19.22
C SER A 198 1.28 6.33 20.07
N ALA A 199 1.82 5.67 21.11
CA ALA A 199 2.92 6.24 21.91
C ALA A 199 4.20 6.41 21.06
N LEU A 200 4.53 5.45 20.20
CA LEU A 200 5.67 5.51 19.29
C LEU A 200 5.52 6.59 18.21
N VAL A 201 4.30 6.83 17.73
CA VAL A 201 3.98 7.95 16.84
C VAL A 201 4.28 9.29 17.52
N ASP A 202 3.93 9.43 18.80
CA ASP A 202 4.20 10.64 19.59
C ASP A 202 5.71 10.86 19.83
N VAL A 203 6.50 9.78 19.97
CA VAL A 203 7.98 9.86 20.05
C VAL A 203 8.56 10.55 18.81
N CYS A 204 8.02 10.27 17.62
CA CYS A 204 8.48 10.85 16.36
C CYS A 204 7.96 12.27 16.10
N SER A 205 7.31 12.92 17.07
CA SER A 205 6.87 14.31 16.94
C SER A 205 8.04 15.30 16.93
N GLN A 206 7.85 16.44 16.26
CA GLN A 206 8.86 17.50 16.20
C GLN A 206 9.16 18.10 17.58
N ASP A 207 8.14 18.24 18.43
CA ASP A 207 8.31 18.73 19.81
C ASP A 207 9.26 17.84 20.60
N ILE A 208 9.10 16.52 20.52
CA ILE A 208 9.96 15.55 21.23
C ILE A 208 11.36 15.51 20.64
N SER A 209 11.50 15.69 19.32
CA SER A 209 12.80 15.70 18.65
C SER A 209 13.73 16.79 19.20
N ARG A 210 13.19 17.90 19.74
CA ARG A 210 13.96 18.98 20.42
C ARG A 210 14.74 18.50 21.65
N LEU A 211 14.41 17.34 22.23
CA LEU A 211 15.18 16.77 23.34
C LEU A 211 16.58 16.30 22.90
N TRP A 212 16.75 15.96 21.61
CA TRP A 212 18.01 15.49 21.05
C TRP A 212 18.88 16.65 20.55
N PRO A 213 20.22 16.52 20.66
CA PRO A 213 21.13 17.44 20.00
C PRO A 213 20.83 17.52 18.50
N GLY A 214 20.71 18.75 17.97
CA GLY A 214 20.39 18.98 16.56
C GLY A 214 18.94 18.68 16.16
N GLY A 215 18.07 18.28 17.08
CA GLY A 215 16.65 18.04 16.79
C GLY A 215 16.39 16.75 16.01
N VAL A 216 17.29 15.78 16.07
CA VAL A 216 17.23 14.56 15.27
C VAL A 216 17.35 13.33 16.16
N LEU A 217 16.42 12.39 16.00
CA LEU A 217 16.41 11.13 16.76
C LEU A 217 17.59 10.23 16.38
N GLU A 218 18.03 9.40 17.33
CA GLU A 218 19.14 8.46 17.15
C GLU A 218 18.82 7.36 16.13
N GLU A 219 19.82 7.01 15.33
CA GLU A 219 19.70 6.02 14.26
C GLU A 219 19.36 4.62 14.79
N SER A 220 20.00 4.16 15.87
CA SER A 220 19.70 2.87 16.48
C SER A 220 18.25 2.76 16.95
N MET A 221 17.69 3.85 17.49
CA MET A 221 16.29 3.91 17.92
C MET A 221 15.34 3.86 16.71
N LEU A 222 15.61 4.66 15.67
CA LEU A 222 14.82 4.67 14.44
C LEU A 222 14.84 3.31 13.74
N ASN A 223 16.01 2.67 13.67
CA ASN A 223 16.18 1.34 13.06
C ASN A 223 15.43 0.26 13.83
N LEU A 224 15.45 0.29 15.17
CA LEU A 224 14.66 -0.64 15.98
C LEU A 224 13.16 -0.47 15.73
N MET A 225 12.68 0.77 15.71
CA MET A 225 11.27 1.08 15.43
C MET A 225 10.87 0.65 14.02
N PHE A 226 11.71 0.88 13.02
CA PHE A 226 11.46 0.46 11.64
C PHE A 226 11.47 -1.07 11.49
N ARG A 227 12.42 -1.77 12.12
CA ARG A 227 12.46 -3.25 12.15
C ARG A 227 11.18 -3.83 12.76
N MET A 228 10.74 -3.26 13.89
CA MET A 228 9.48 -3.63 14.54
C MET A 228 8.28 -3.38 13.63
N LEU A 229 8.22 -2.21 12.98
CA LEU A 229 7.13 -1.86 12.08
C LEU A 229 7.04 -2.83 10.90
N LEU A 230 8.16 -3.15 10.24
CA LEU A 230 8.20 -4.12 9.15
C LEU A 230 7.74 -5.51 9.62
N HIS A 231 8.18 -5.94 10.81
CA HIS A 231 7.71 -7.20 11.40
C HIS A 231 6.19 -7.19 11.64
N MET A 232 5.64 -6.11 12.20
CA MET A 232 4.20 -5.99 12.44
C MET A 232 3.38 -6.01 11.14
N ILE A 233 3.89 -5.43 10.05
CA ILE A 233 3.25 -5.49 8.72
C ILE A 233 3.18 -6.94 8.21
N THR A 234 4.12 -7.81 8.58
CA THR A 234 4.08 -9.23 8.19
C THR A 234 3.01 -10.05 8.90
N GLN A 235 2.27 -9.47 9.85
CA GLN A 235 1.24 -10.18 10.61
C GLN A 235 -0.15 -9.76 10.13
N LYS A 236 -0.97 -10.71 9.66
CA LYS A 236 -2.30 -10.43 9.08
C LYS A 236 -3.22 -9.68 10.05
N CYS A 237 -3.11 -10.02 11.34
CA CYS A 237 -3.92 -9.42 12.39
C CYS A 237 -3.72 -7.90 12.54
N ASN A 238 -2.64 -7.32 12.01
CA ASN A 238 -2.36 -5.89 12.13
C ASN A 238 -2.79 -5.07 10.91
N ILE A 239 -3.02 -5.71 9.76
CA ILE A 239 -3.17 -5.03 8.48
C ILE A 239 -4.43 -5.40 7.69
N HIS A 240 -5.18 -6.43 8.10
CA HIS A 240 -6.48 -6.75 7.50
C HIS A 240 -7.56 -5.73 7.89
N ALA A 241 -8.68 -5.74 7.14
CA ALA A 241 -9.76 -4.76 7.25
C ALA A 241 -10.34 -4.57 8.67
N ASP A 242 -10.33 -5.63 9.48
CA ASP A 242 -10.85 -5.59 10.86
C ASP A 242 -9.91 -4.89 11.85
N ALA A 243 -8.65 -4.67 11.47
CA ALA A 243 -7.60 -4.05 12.30
C ALA A 243 -7.36 -2.58 11.93
N GLN A 244 -8.44 -1.84 11.62
CA GLN A 244 -8.33 -0.51 11.02
C GLN A 244 -7.55 0.51 11.86
N SER A 245 -7.62 0.40 13.20
CA SER A 245 -6.94 1.29 14.14
C SER A 245 -5.43 1.01 14.23
N VAL A 246 -5.03 -0.24 14.46
CA VAL A 246 -3.62 -0.68 14.44
C VAL A 246 -2.98 -0.45 13.07
N SER A 247 -3.67 -0.81 11.99
CA SER A 247 -3.23 -0.56 10.62
C SER A 247 -3.04 0.95 10.37
N GLY A 248 -3.96 1.79 10.86
CA GLY A 248 -3.84 3.24 10.76
C GLY A 248 -2.63 3.77 11.52
N ALA A 249 -2.45 3.35 12.77
CA ALA A 249 -1.31 3.75 13.59
C ALA A 249 0.03 3.33 12.98
N LEU A 250 0.12 2.13 12.37
CA LEU A 250 1.29 1.68 11.62
C LEU A 250 1.59 2.57 10.41
N VAL A 251 0.57 2.98 9.65
CA VAL A 251 0.76 3.88 8.50
C VAL A 251 1.32 5.24 8.96
N ILE A 252 0.72 5.84 10.00
CA ILE A 252 1.20 7.12 10.55
C ILE A 252 2.63 7.00 11.10
N LEU A 253 2.94 5.89 11.77
CA LEU A 253 4.29 5.63 12.26
C LEU A 253 5.29 5.51 11.11
N LEU A 254 4.94 4.80 10.03
CA LEU A 254 5.78 4.66 8.85
C LEU A 254 6.06 6.02 8.18
N LEU A 255 5.04 6.88 8.07
CA LEU A 255 5.19 8.24 7.53
C LEU A 255 6.19 9.05 8.37
N LYS A 256 6.02 9.07 9.70
CA LYS A 256 6.92 9.81 10.59
C LYS A 256 8.34 9.25 10.60
N LEU A 257 8.50 7.93 10.62
CA LEU A 257 9.82 7.29 10.54
C LEU A 257 10.50 7.60 9.21
N SER A 258 9.76 7.57 8.10
CA SER A 258 10.27 7.95 6.78
C SER A 258 10.82 9.38 6.81
N THR A 259 10.07 10.34 7.36
CA THR A 259 10.56 11.72 7.49
C THR A 259 11.83 11.81 8.34
N GLN A 260 11.87 11.16 9.50
CA GLN A 260 13.00 11.23 10.43
C GLN A 260 14.26 10.58 9.89
N ILE A 261 14.14 9.41 9.25
CA ILE A 261 15.27 8.69 8.65
C ILE A 261 15.79 9.47 7.43
N MET A 262 14.91 9.97 6.56
CA MET A 262 15.32 10.74 5.38
C MET A 262 15.94 12.10 5.75
N ALA A 263 15.49 12.74 6.83
CA ALA A 263 16.09 13.99 7.31
C ALA A 263 17.53 13.82 7.80
N ARG A 264 17.92 12.61 8.22
CA ARG A 264 19.32 12.28 8.59
C ARG A 264 20.25 12.17 7.39
N GLY A 265 19.72 11.76 6.24
CA GLY A 265 20.50 11.54 5.02
C GLY A 265 21.51 10.38 5.10
N SER A 266 21.36 9.46 6.05
CA SER A 266 22.25 8.29 6.19
C SER A 266 21.88 7.11 5.30
N VAL A 267 20.65 7.08 4.77
CA VAL A 267 20.11 6.00 3.93
C VAL A 267 19.46 6.62 2.70
N GLU A 268 19.77 6.06 1.52
CA GLU A 268 19.12 6.48 0.28
C GLU A 268 17.67 5.98 0.22
N PRO A 269 16.74 6.73 -0.42
CA PRO A 269 15.33 6.32 -0.49
C PRO A 269 15.12 4.93 -1.08
N ASN A 270 15.90 4.55 -2.08
CA ASN A 270 15.80 3.23 -2.73
C ASN A 270 16.12 2.10 -1.76
N ASP A 271 17.22 2.21 -1.02
CA ASP A 271 17.63 1.20 -0.02
C ASP A 271 16.60 1.09 1.12
N PHE A 272 16.02 2.22 1.52
CA PHE A 272 14.99 2.27 2.55
C PHE A 272 13.71 1.53 2.12
N VAL A 273 13.28 1.66 0.86
CA VAL A 273 12.03 1.06 0.38
C VAL A 273 12.17 -0.39 -0.10
N CYS A 274 13.38 -0.90 -0.34
CA CYS A 274 13.64 -2.30 -0.72
C CYS A 274 12.84 -3.33 0.13
N PRO A 275 12.92 -3.33 1.47
CA PRO A 275 12.16 -4.29 2.28
C PRO A 275 10.63 -4.09 2.17
N MET A 276 10.17 -2.86 1.90
CA MET A 276 8.74 -2.58 1.69
C MET A 276 8.27 -3.18 0.37
N ILE A 277 9.07 -3.08 -0.70
CA ILE A 277 8.77 -3.66 -2.01
C ILE A 277 8.67 -5.18 -1.87
N GLU A 278 9.67 -5.82 -1.26
CA GLU A 278 9.63 -7.26 -1.03
C GLU A 278 8.37 -7.72 -0.27
N LEU A 279 7.94 -6.96 0.74
CA LEU A 279 6.71 -7.26 1.48
C LEU A 279 5.45 -7.04 0.63
N ALA A 280 5.41 -5.99 -0.20
CA ALA A 280 4.29 -5.76 -1.11
C ALA A 280 4.12 -6.93 -2.09
N LEU A 281 5.21 -7.44 -2.66
CA LEU A 281 5.18 -8.56 -3.60
C LEU A 281 4.65 -9.86 -2.95
N LYS A 282 4.94 -10.09 -1.66
CA LYS A 282 4.59 -11.33 -0.96
C LYS A 282 3.09 -11.56 -0.73
N SER A 283 2.26 -10.51 -0.66
CA SER A 283 0.81 -10.71 -0.60
C SER A 283 -0.06 -9.49 -0.93
N GLU A 284 -1.33 -9.77 -1.19
CA GLU A 284 -2.37 -8.76 -1.31
C GLU A 284 -2.62 -7.95 -0.04
N ALA A 285 -2.51 -8.53 1.17
CA ALA A 285 -2.78 -7.81 2.41
C ALA A 285 -1.73 -6.71 2.66
N THR A 286 -0.46 -7.06 2.49
CA THR A 286 0.67 -6.12 2.59
C THR A 286 0.64 -5.10 1.45
N THR A 287 0.29 -5.52 0.24
CA THR A 287 0.00 -4.60 -0.87
C THR A 287 -1.05 -3.55 -0.49
N MET A 288 -2.20 -3.98 0.05
CA MET A 288 -3.28 -3.06 0.45
C MET A 288 -2.84 -2.10 1.56
N PHE A 289 -2.02 -2.58 2.50
CA PHE A 289 -1.40 -1.72 3.51
C PHE A 289 -0.54 -0.62 2.87
N PHE A 290 0.32 -0.96 1.91
CA PHE A 290 1.16 0.04 1.24
C PHE A 290 0.39 0.97 0.31
N THR A 291 -0.71 0.52 -0.31
CA THR A 291 -1.63 1.43 -0.99
C THR A 291 -2.24 2.44 -0.01
N ARG A 292 -2.64 2.01 1.20
CA ARG A 292 -3.12 2.90 2.24
C ARG A 292 -2.05 3.90 2.68
N PHE A 293 -0.79 3.46 2.81
CA PHE A 293 0.34 4.34 3.11
C PHE A 293 0.50 5.47 2.08
N ILE A 294 0.41 5.16 0.78
CA ILE A 294 0.50 6.18 -0.28
C ILE A 294 -0.71 7.12 -0.23
N SER A 295 -1.91 6.58 -0.03
CA SER A 295 -3.13 7.40 0.07
C SER A 295 -3.08 8.37 1.25
N GLU A 296 -2.55 7.94 2.40
CA GLU A 296 -2.39 8.81 3.56
C GLU A 296 -1.29 9.85 3.32
N ALA A 297 -0.19 9.46 2.67
CA ALA A 297 0.89 10.39 2.29
C ALA A 297 0.41 11.52 1.36
N GLU A 298 -0.50 11.25 0.42
CA GLU A 298 -1.09 12.28 -0.44
C GLU A 298 -2.08 13.19 0.31
N ASN A 299 -2.84 12.65 1.27
CA ASN A 299 -3.81 13.43 2.04
C ASN A 299 -3.13 14.35 3.06
N GLU A 300 -2.07 13.87 3.72
CA GLU A 300 -1.25 14.65 4.63
C GLU A 300 -0.25 15.54 3.87
N ASN A 301 -0.75 16.45 3.02
CA ASN A 301 -0.03 17.48 2.23
C ASN A 301 0.97 18.38 3.03
N VAL A 302 1.26 18.02 4.28
CA VAL A 302 2.11 18.66 5.30
C VAL A 302 3.39 17.84 5.57
N LEU A 303 3.50 16.59 5.11
CA LEU A 303 4.61 15.68 5.47
C LEU A 303 5.97 16.00 4.81
N GLY A 304 6.00 16.96 3.88
CA GLY A 304 7.22 17.53 3.33
C GLY A 304 7.96 16.67 2.30
N VAL A 305 8.98 17.26 1.69
CA VAL A 305 9.78 16.72 0.56
C VAL A 305 10.34 15.31 0.81
N HIS A 306 10.60 14.96 2.08
CA HIS A 306 11.14 13.65 2.43
C HIS A 306 10.17 12.49 2.17
N VAL A 307 8.88 12.65 2.51
CA VAL A 307 7.89 11.58 2.29
C VAL A 307 7.58 11.44 0.81
N GLU A 308 7.53 12.55 0.06
CA GLU A 308 7.38 12.50 -1.40
C GLU A 308 8.50 11.71 -2.08
N ARG A 309 9.75 11.89 -1.64
CA ARG A 309 10.90 11.11 -2.14
C ARG A 309 10.76 9.61 -1.85
N VAL A 310 10.28 9.24 -0.66
CA VAL A 310 10.06 7.84 -0.28
C VAL A 310 8.92 7.22 -1.07
N VAL A 311 7.80 7.94 -1.24
CA VAL A 311 6.66 7.48 -2.06
C VAL A 311 7.09 7.31 -3.52
N ALA A 312 7.86 8.26 -4.08
CA ALA A 312 8.39 8.16 -5.43
C ALA A 312 9.28 6.91 -5.59
N ALA A 313 10.29 6.75 -4.72
CA ALA A 313 11.19 5.59 -4.75
C ALA A 313 10.44 4.27 -4.60
N PHE A 314 9.45 4.20 -3.71
CA PHE A 314 8.65 3.00 -3.51
C PHE A 314 7.80 2.66 -4.74
N VAL A 315 7.11 3.65 -5.32
CA VAL A 315 6.29 3.46 -6.52
C VAL A 315 7.14 3.08 -7.74
N GLU A 316 8.28 3.74 -7.94
CA GLU A 316 9.24 3.40 -9.00
C GLU A 316 9.79 1.98 -8.81
N GLY A 317 10.14 1.60 -7.58
CA GLY A 317 10.59 0.26 -7.26
C GLY A 317 9.53 -0.82 -7.52
N VAL A 318 8.26 -0.57 -7.18
CA VAL A 318 7.16 -1.50 -7.52
C VAL A 318 6.94 -1.58 -9.04
N CYS A 319 7.05 -0.46 -9.78
CA CYS A 319 7.00 -0.48 -11.25
C CYS A 319 8.14 -1.30 -11.85
N SER A 320 9.35 -1.17 -11.30
CA SER A 320 10.50 -1.99 -11.71
C SER A 320 10.24 -3.47 -11.44
N ALA A 321 9.74 -3.82 -10.25
CA ALA A 321 9.38 -5.20 -9.92
C ALA A 321 8.32 -5.77 -10.87
N ALA A 322 7.34 -4.96 -11.28
CA ALA A 322 6.32 -5.34 -12.27
C ALA A 322 6.90 -5.72 -13.65
N LEU A 323 8.05 -5.16 -14.01
CA LEU A 323 8.72 -5.42 -15.28
C LEU A 323 9.65 -6.64 -15.19
N TYR A 324 10.36 -6.80 -14.08
CA TYR A 324 11.49 -7.74 -14.01
C TYR A 324 11.30 -8.89 -13.01
N ASP A 325 10.59 -8.68 -11.90
CA ASP A 325 10.61 -9.60 -10.76
C ASP A 325 9.39 -10.54 -10.71
N VAL A 326 8.29 -10.16 -11.38
CA VAL A 326 7.04 -10.94 -11.36
C VAL A 326 7.02 -12.12 -12.34
N VAL A 327 8.03 -12.25 -13.21
CA VAL A 327 8.08 -13.29 -14.23
C VAL A 327 8.22 -14.66 -13.57
N GLY A 328 7.21 -15.51 -13.75
CA GLY A 328 7.16 -16.84 -13.12
C GLY A 328 6.66 -16.85 -11.68
N ASP A 329 6.35 -15.68 -11.09
CA ASP A 329 5.75 -15.58 -9.76
C ASP A 329 4.31 -15.01 -9.86
N PRO A 330 3.28 -15.88 -9.89
CA PRO A 330 1.89 -15.44 -10.00
C PRO A 330 1.40 -14.69 -8.75
N VAL A 331 2.00 -14.93 -7.58
CA VAL A 331 1.62 -14.23 -6.33
C VAL A 331 2.12 -12.80 -6.40
N ALA A 332 3.41 -12.61 -6.74
CA ALA A 332 3.99 -11.28 -6.94
C ALA A 332 3.27 -10.52 -8.06
N ALA A 333 3.00 -11.18 -9.20
CA ALA A 333 2.25 -10.57 -10.30
C ALA A 333 0.88 -10.05 -9.86
N LYS A 334 0.15 -10.83 -9.07
CA LYS A 334 -1.18 -10.45 -8.57
C LYS A 334 -1.11 -9.32 -7.53
N SER A 335 -0.15 -9.38 -6.61
CA SER A 335 0.13 -8.33 -5.63
C SER A 335 0.44 -7.00 -6.32
N VAL A 336 1.37 -6.98 -7.27
CA VAL A 336 1.73 -5.78 -8.05
C VAL A 336 0.53 -5.25 -8.82
N ALA A 337 -0.20 -6.12 -9.52
CA ALA A 337 -1.38 -5.71 -10.28
C ALA A 337 -2.46 -5.09 -9.39
N LEU A 338 -2.66 -5.64 -8.19
CA LEU A 338 -3.55 -5.08 -7.18
C LEU A 338 -3.06 -3.70 -6.73
N PHE A 339 -1.78 -3.57 -6.38
CA PHE A 339 -1.16 -2.32 -5.95
C PHE A 339 -1.38 -1.20 -7.00
N LEU A 340 -0.99 -1.45 -8.24
CA LEU A 340 -1.09 -0.49 -9.35
C LEU A 340 -2.55 -0.06 -9.57
N SER A 341 -3.48 -1.02 -9.51
CA SER A 341 -4.91 -0.75 -9.71
C SER A 341 -5.53 0.04 -8.55
N GLU A 342 -5.12 -0.23 -7.30
CA GLU A 342 -5.62 0.46 -6.11
C GLU A 342 -5.06 1.88 -6.00
N VAL A 343 -3.76 2.05 -6.28
CA VAL A 343 -3.12 3.38 -6.34
C VAL A 343 -3.76 4.20 -7.46
N ALA A 344 -4.04 3.63 -8.63
CA ALA A 344 -4.80 4.30 -9.69
C ALA A 344 -6.17 4.80 -9.25
N ARG A 345 -6.89 3.99 -8.47
CA ARG A 345 -8.24 4.32 -8.01
C ARG A 345 -8.27 5.39 -6.92
N LYS A 346 -7.26 5.44 -6.03
CA LYS A 346 -7.24 6.33 -4.86
C LYS A 346 -6.33 7.56 -5.04
N CYS A 347 -5.28 7.42 -5.83
CA CYS A 347 -4.13 8.33 -5.90
C CYS A 347 -3.76 8.62 -7.36
N VAL A 348 -4.66 9.25 -8.12
CA VAL A 348 -4.44 9.50 -9.56
C VAL A 348 -3.24 10.41 -9.83
N SER A 349 -2.89 11.32 -8.91
CA SER A 349 -1.69 12.17 -9.02
C SER A 349 -0.40 11.36 -9.01
N VAL A 350 -0.25 10.41 -8.08
CA VAL A 350 0.86 9.43 -8.10
C VAL A 350 0.83 8.63 -9.39
N THR A 351 -0.33 8.12 -9.79
CA THR A 351 -0.49 7.27 -10.97
C THR A 351 -0.11 7.98 -12.27
N ALA A 352 -0.46 9.26 -12.39
CA ALA A 352 -0.09 10.07 -13.55
C ALA A 352 1.43 10.28 -13.68
N ARG A 353 2.18 10.28 -12.57
CA ARG A 353 3.65 10.35 -12.58
C ARG A 353 4.29 9.06 -13.09
N MET A 354 3.58 7.94 -13.07
CA MET A 354 4.06 6.63 -13.54
C MET A 354 3.92 6.46 -15.06
N SER A 355 3.54 7.49 -15.82
CA SER A 355 3.16 7.38 -17.24
C SER A 355 4.20 6.67 -18.12
N ASP A 356 5.49 6.96 -17.94
CA ASP A 356 6.55 6.30 -18.71
C ASP A 356 6.75 4.83 -18.31
N SER A 357 6.56 4.49 -17.04
CA SER A 357 6.58 3.09 -16.57
C SER A 357 5.37 2.32 -17.09
N LEU A 358 4.18 2.94 -17.15
CA LEU A 358 2.98 2.33 -17.71
C LEU A 358 3.16 1.97 -19.20
N LYS A 359 3.83 2.83 -19.99
CA LYS A 359 4.16 2.55 -21.39
C LYS A 359 5.05 1.31 -21.55
N GLN A 360 5.95 1.05 -20.61
CA GLN A 360 6.79 -0.14 -20.63
C GLN A 360 5.99 -1.37 -20.20
N MET A 361 5.24 -1.26 -19.10
CA MET A 361 4.48 -2.37 -18.51
C MET A 361 3.32 -2.86 -19.37
N ILE A 362 2.84 -2.07 -20.33
CA ILE A 362 1.70 -2.46 -21.16
C ILE A 362 1.95 -3.71 -22.01
N ASN A 363 3.22 -3.97 -22.34
CA ASN A 363 3.65 -5.15 -23.06
C ASN A 363 4.34 -6.17 -22.13
N SER A 364 4.12 -6.07 -20.81
CA SER A 364 4.61 -7.04 -19.83
C SER A 364 4.14 -8.46 -20.19
N GLU A 365 5.00 -9.45 -19.96
CA GLU A 365 4.66 -10.87 -20.16
C GLU A 365 3.49 -11.29 -19.26
N SER A 366 3.43 -10.74 -18.04
CA SER A 366 2.36 -11.01 -17.08
C SER A 366 1.06 -10.33 -17.51
N TYR A 367 0.05 -11.14 -17.82
CA TYR A 367 -1.27 -10.64 -18.17
C TYR A 367 -1.95 -9.90 -17.00
N GLU A 368 -1.60 -10.20 -15.74
CA GLU A 368 -2.10 -9.46 -14.57
C GLU A 368 -1.53 -8.03 -14.54
N VAL A 369 -0.24 -7.87 -14.85
CA VAL A 369 0.37 -6.54 -14.97
C VAL A 369 -0.29 -5.76 -16.12
N ARG A 370 -0.45 -6.38 -17.30
CA ARG A 370 -1.16 -5.74 -18.43
C ARG A 370 -2.57 -5.28 -18.05
N LYS A 371 -3.34 -6.11 -17.35
CA LYS A 371 -4.68 -5.73 -16.83
C LYS A 371 -4.61 -4.53 -15.90
N SER A 372 -3.65 -4.49 -14.99
CA SER A 372 -3.49 -3.37 -14.06
C SER A 372 -3.14 -2.07 -14.77
N VAL A 373 -2.31 -2.10 -15.82
CA VAL A 373 -2.00 -0.93 -16.65
C VAL A 373 -3.27 -0.40 -17.32
N VAL A 374 -4.13 -1.28 -17.86
CA VAL A 374 -5.43 -0.87 -18.43
C VAL A 374 -6.31 -0.20 -17.36
N THR A 375 -6.32 -0.70 -16.13
CA THR A 375 -6.98 -0.02 -15.00
C THR A 375 -6.37 1.36 -14.76
N CYS A 376 -5.03 1.46 -14.65
CA CYS A 376 -4.34 2.73 -14.42
C CYS A 376 -4.71 3.78 -15.48
N ILE A 377 -4.63 3.40 -16.76
CA ILE A 377 -4.99 4.27 -17.88
C ILE A 377 -6.44 4.75 -17.76
N THR A 378 -7.36 3.83 -17.43
CA THR A 378 -8.78 4.13 -17.26
C THR A 378 -9.03 5.16 -16.17
N GLU A 379 -8.42 4.97 -14.99
CA GLU A 379 -8.54 5.91 -13.88
C GLU A 379 -7.93 7.28 -14.22
N ILE A 380 -6.76 7.31 -14.87
CA ILE A 380 -6.14 8.56 -15.34
C ILE A 380 -7.08 9.31 -16.28
N ILE A 381 -7.68 8.63 -17.26
CA ILE A 381 -8.63 9.27 -18.19
C ILE A 381 -9.82 9.84 -17.42
N ILE A 382 -10.47 9.06 -16.56
CA ILE A 382 -11.69 9.47 -15.85
C ILE A 382 -11.42 10.64 -14.93
N GLN A 383 -10.36 10.55 -14.11
CA GLN A 383 -10.14 11.47 -13.01
C GLN A 383 -9.32 12.72 -13.41
N ARG A 384 -8.48 12.65 -14.46
CA ARG A 384 -7.60 13.77 -14.88
C ARG A 384 -8.00 14.39 -16.22
N TYR A 385 -8.48 13.60 -17.17
CA TYR A 385 -8.77 14.04 -18.54
C TYR A 385 -10.26 13.94 -18.92
N GLY A 386 -11.12 13.71 -17.93
CA GLY A 386 -12.57 13.71 -18.08
C GLY A 386 -13.16 15.13 -18.01
N GLY A 387 -14.29 15.34 -18.69
CA GLY A 387 -15.09 16.56 -18.57
C GLY A 387 -14.71 17.72 -19.50
N LEU A 388 -15.43 18.84 -19.33
CA LEU A 388 -15.37 20.05 -20.19
C LEU A 388 -14.12 20.92 -19.97
N ASN A 389 -13.33 20.66 -18.94
CA ASN A 389 -12.18 21.47 -18.54
C ASN A 389 -10.83 20.86 -18.99
N CYS A 390 -10.85 19.91 -19.93
CA CYS A 390 -9.64 19.29 -20.47
C CYS A 390 -8.93 20.29 -21.41
N THR A 391 -7.64 20.57 -21.17
CA THR A 391 -6.82 21.40 -22.06
C THR A 391 -6.52 20.64 -23.36
N ASP A 392 -6.16 21.37 -24.43
CA ASP A 392 -5.82 20.75 -25.73
C ASP A 392 -4.71 19.68 -25.59
N GLU A 393 -3.66 19.96 -24.82
CA GLU A 393 -2.58 19.00 -24.49
C GLU A 393 -3.10 17.79 -23.70
N GLY A 394 -4.06 18.02 -22.80
CA GLY A 394 -4.73 16.96 -22.05
C GLY A 394 -5.58 16.07 -22.96
N GLU A 395 -6.22 16.65 -23.99
CA GLU A 395 -6.98 15.89 -24.96
C GLU A 395 -6.10 14.98 -25.81
N GLU A 396 -4.92 15.47 -26.24
CA GLU A 396 -3.96 14.67 -26.98
C GLU A 396 -3.47 13.48 -26.16
N THR A 397 -3.08 13.73 -24.91
CA THR A 397 -2.66 12.68 -23.97
C THR A 397 -3.77 11.65 -23.75
N ARG A 398 -5.01 12.10 -23.56
CA ARG A 398 -6.19 11.22 -23.45
C ARG A 398 -6.37 10.35 -24.69
N ASN A 399 -6.18 10.90 -25.89
CA ASN A 399 -6.33 10.11 -27.12
C ASN A 399 -5.27 9.03 -27.25
N VAL A 400 -4.03 9.30 -26.86
CA VAL A 400 -2.95 8.29 -26.83
C VAL A 400 -3.37 7.12 -25.93
N TYR A 401 -3.86 7.43 -24.74
CA TYR A 401 -4.36 6.42 -23.80
C TYR A 401 -5.57 5.64 -24.34
N LEU A 402 -6.54 6.31 -24.96
CA LEU A 402 -7.70 5.64 -25.56
C LEU A 402 -7.32 4.74 -26.74
N SER A 403 -6.35 5.17 -27.56
CA SER A 403 -5.81 4.38 -28.68
C SER A 403 -5.15 3.11 -28.17
N GLU A 404 -4.36 3.23 -27.10
CA GLU A 404 -3.73 2.09 -26.46
C GLU A 404 -4.75 1.14 -25.82
N MET A 405 -5.81 1.67 -25.20
CA MET A 405 -6.91 0.82 -24.71
C MET A 405 -7.66 0.10 -25.84
N LEU A 406 -7.80 0.71 -27.02
CA LEU A 406 -8.40 0.04 -28.18
C LEU A 406 -7.52 -1.13 -28.64
N SER A 407 -6.20 -0.96 -28.70
CA SER A 407 -5.28 -2.03 -29.10
C SER A 407 -5.37 -3.24 -28.17
N ARG A 408 -5.67 -3.04 -26.88
CA ARG A 408 -5.83 -4.13 -25.92
C ARG A 408 -7.11 -4.97 -26.10
N LEU A 409 -8.07 -4.56 -26.93
CA LEU A 409 -9.23 -5.41 -27.27
C LEU A 409 -8.83 -6.64 -28.11
N VAL A 410 -7.65 -6.63 -28.73
CA VAL A 410 -7.08 -7.76 -29.48
C VAL A 410 -5.91 -8.44 -28.75
N ASP A 411 -5.73 -8.22 -27.43
CA ASP A 411 -4.66 -8.85 -26.66
C ASP A 411 -4.68 -10.38 -26.77
N CYS A 412 -3.51 -11.01 -26.80
CA CYS A 412 -3.41 -12.46 -26.92
C CYS A 412 -4.11 -13.20 -25.77
N ASN A 413 -4.17 -12.60 -24.58
CA ASN A 413 -4.78 -13.18 -23.40
C ASN A 413 -6.27 -12.77 -23.28
N PRO A 414 -7.21 -13.73 -23.16
CA PRO A 414 -8.63 -13.42 -23.04
C PRO A 414 -9.00 -12.64 -21.77
N PHE A 415 -8.25 -12.80 -20.67
CA PHE A 415 -8.52 -12.07 -19.43
C PHE A 415 -8.16 -10.59 -19.55
N VAL A 416 -7.14 -10.23 -20.35
CA VAL A 416 -6.83 -8.83 -20.66
C VAL A 416 -7.95 -8.24 -21.51
N ARG A 417 -8.35 -8.91 -22.60
CA ARG A 417 -9.45 -8.46 -23.46
C ARG A 417 -10.76 -8.25 -22.69
N ASN A 418 -11.11 -9.21 -21.84
CA ASN A 418 -12.29 -9.12 -20.98
C ASN A 418 -12.21 -7.93 -20.02
N HIS A 419 -11.07 -7.75 -19.36
CA HIS A 419 -10.85 -6.62 -18.45
C HIS A 419 -10.90 -5.28 -19.18
N THR A 420 -10.30 -5.19 -20.37
CA THR A 420 -10.34 -4.00 -21.22
C THR A 420 -11.77 -3.62 -21.60
N LEU A 421 -12.64 -4.60 -21.91
CA LEU A 421 -14.07 -4.35 -22.15
C LEU A 421 -14.76 -3.75 -20.92
N HIS A 422 -14.53 -4.30 -19.72
CA HIS A 422 -15.08 -3.72 -18.48
C HIS A 422 -14.58 -2.30 -18.22
N MET A 423 -13.32 -2.02 -18.56
CA MET A 423 -12.76 -0.67 -18.42
C MET A 423 -13.33 0.31 -19.45
N TRP A 424 -13.60 -0.13 -20.68
CA TRP A 424 -14.36 0.66 -21.67
C TRP A 424 -15.77 0.95 -21.21
N ASP A 425 -16.45 -0.04 -20.61
CA ASP A 425 -17.76 0.17 -20.01
C ASP A 425 -17.69 1.28 -18.95
N LYS A 426 -16.74 1.18 -18.02
CA LYS A 426 -16.49 2.21 -17.00
C LYS A 426 -16.23 3.60 -17.60
N LEU A 427 -15.47 3.72 -18.70
CA LEU A 427 -15.26 4.99 -19.40
C LEU A 427 -16.56 5.53 -20.00
N LEU A 428 -17.43 4.68 -20.54
CA LEU A 428 -18.73 5.07 -21.06
C LEU A 428 -19.65 5.55 -19.94
N GLU A 429 -19.65 4.88 -18.79
CA GLU A 429 -20.39 5.29 -17.60
C GLU A 429 -19.94 6.67 -17.10
N GLY A 430 -18.62 6.88 -17.00
CA GLY A 430 -18.01 8.15 -16.64
C GLY A 430 -18.12 9.24 -17.71
N ARG A 431 -18.78 8.98 -18.86
CA ARG A 431 -18.87 9.87 -20.03
C ARG A 431 -17.50 10.39 -20.51
N ALA A 432 -16.46 9.59 -20.33
CA ALA A 432 -15.08 9.96 -20.61
C ALA A 432 -14.64 9.63 -22.06
N VAL A 433 -15.48 8.92 -22.83
CA VAL A 433 -15.21 8.58 -24.23
C VAL A 433 -15.64 9.73 -25.16
N PRO A 434 -14.71 10.38 -25.89
CA PRO A 434 -15.03 11.45 -26.83
C PRO A 434 -15.89 10.95 -28.00
N LYS A 435 -16.74 11.83 -28.56
CA LYS A 435 -17.65 11.49 -29.66
C LYS A 435 -16.94 10.82 -30.85
N ARG A 436 -15.73 11.30 -31.21
CA ARG A 436 -14.93 10.74 -32.31
C ARG A 436 -14.51 9.28 -32.13
N TYR A 437 -14.34 8.82 -30.87
CA TYR A 437 -13.94 7.44 -30.57
C TYR A 437 -15.11 6.47 -30.62
N ARG A 438 -16.36 6.93 -30.62
CA ARG A 438 -17.52 6.05 -30.44
C ARG A 438 -17.74 5.08 -31.60
N VAL A 439 -17.54 5.52 -32.83
CA VAL A 439 -17.69 4.64 -33.99
C VAL A 439 -16.61 3.56 -33.95
N LEU A 440 -15.34 3.96 -33.81
CA LEU A 440 -14.20 3.04 -33.71
C LEU A 440 -14.36 2.03 -32.55
N LEU A 441 -14.77 2.51 -31.38
CA LEU A 441 -15.04 1.65 -30.24
C LEU A 441 -16.18 0.68 -30.53
N THR A 442 -17.27 1.14 -31.14
CA THR A 442 -18.42 0.29 -31.46
C THR A 442 -18.00 -0.82 -32.43
N GLU A 443 -17.27 -0.50 -33.49
CA GLU A 443 -16.75 -1.47 -34.46
C GLU A 443 -15.83 -2.49 -33.77
N ALA A 444 -14.88 -2.01 -32.96
CA ALA A 444 -13.96 -2.87 -32.23
C ALA A 444 -14.69 -3.81 -31.26
N VAL A 445 -15.67 -3.33 -30.49
CA VAL A 445 -16.44 -4.13 -29.54
C VAL A 445 -17.37 -5.12 -30.26
N VAL A 446 -18.01 -4.72 -31.35
CA VAL A 446 -18.85 -5.64 -32.17
C VAL A 446 -18.01 -6.79 -32.71
N SER A 447 -16.76 -6.55 -33.13
CA SER A 447 -15.85 -7.61 -33.55
C SER A 447 -15.53 -8.63 -32.44
N ARG A 448 -15.74 -8.28 -31.17
CA ARG A 448 -15.55 -9.18 -30.01
C ARG A 448 -16.77 -10.07 -29.73
N LEU A 449 -17.89 -9.90 -30.42
CA LEU A 449 -19.02 -10.83 -30.30
C LEU A 449 -18.70 -12.22 -30.83
N GLU A 450 -17.70 -12.34 -31.70
CA GLU A 450 -17.22 -13.61 -32.28
C GLU A 450 -15.97 -14.13 -31.57
N ASP A 451 -15.63 -13.56 -30.42
CA ASP A 451 -14.47 -13.98 -29.66
C ASP A 451 -14.55 -15.46 -29.27
N ARG A 452 -13.41 -16.17 -29.29
CA ARG A 452 -13.34 -17.58 -28.87
C ARG A 452 -13.75 -17.75 -27.41
N ASN A 453 -13.38 -16.80 -26.55
CA ASN A 453 -13.67 -16.88 -25.12
C ASN A 453 -15.06 -16.30 -24.81
N TYR A 454 -15.91 -17.08 -24.14
CA TYR A 454 -17.28 -16.67 -23.83
C TYR A 454 -17.37 -15.45 -22.90
N LEU A 455 -16.42 -15.27 -21.97
CA LEU A 455 -16.39 -14.11 -21.07
C LEU A 455 -16.20 -12.82 -21.86
N VAL A 456 -15.34 -12.86 -22.89
CA VAL A 456 -15.12 -11.70 -23.77
C VAL A 456 -16.39 -11.39 -24.57
N ARG A 457 -17.09 -12.40 -25.09
CA ARG A 457 -18.36 -12.20 -25.80
C ARG A 457 -19.44 -11.59 -24.89
N ASP A 458 -19.56 -12.09 -23.67
CA ASP A 458 -20.54 -11.59 -22.68
C ASP A 458 -20.26 -10.14 -22.30
N SER A 459 -19.01 -9.81 -21.98
CA SER A 459 -18.57 -8.44 -21.70
C SER A 459 -18.72 -7.52 -22.91
N ALA A 460 -18.51 -8.01 -24.13
CA ALA A 460 -18.72 -7.22 -25.35
C ALA A 460 -20.21 -6.87 -25.53
N LEU A 461 -21.11 -7.82 -25.27
CA LEU A 461 -22.55 -7.56 -25.30
C LEU A 461 -22.95 -6.51 -24.27
N GLN A 462 -22.42 -6.58 -23.04
CA GLN A 462 -22.64 -5.57 -22.00
C GLN A 462 -22.18 -4.17 -22.46
N VAL A 463 -20.98 -4.07 -23.04
CA VAL A 463 -20.46 -2.78 -23.55
C VAL A 463 -21.34 -2.24 -24.69
N ILE A 464 -21.83 -3.09 -25.59
CA ILE A 464 -22.75 -2.68 -26.67
C ILE A 464 -24.04 -2.11 -26.07
N VAL A 465 -24.64 -2.80 -25.10
CA VAL A 465 -25.81 -2.30 -24.37
C VAL A 465 -25.52 -0.93 -23.76
N SER A 466 -24.36 -0.76 -23.14
CA SER A 466 -23.93 0.52 -22.57
C SER A 466 -23.75 1.63 -23.62
N ILE A 467 -23.21 1.32 -24.80
CA ILE A 467 -23.08 2.23 -25.93
C ILE A 467 -24.47 2.70 -26.40
N LEU A 468 -25.40 1.75 -26.59
CA LEU A 468 -26.76 2.02 -27.07
C LEU A 468 -27.55 2.87 -26.07
N ASN A 469 -27.52 2.49 -24.79
CA ASN A 469 -28.20 3.23 -23.72
C ASN A 469 -27.64 4.65 -23.52
N ARG A 470 -26.38 4.88 -23.92
CA ARG A 470 -25.70 6.17 -23.84
C ARG A 470 -25.42 6.74 -25.24
N SER A 471 -26.33 6.48 -26.19
CA SER A 471 -26.23 6.91 -27.57
C SER A 471 -26.20 8.44 -27.69
N TRP A 472 -25.24 8.96 -28.46
CA TRP A 472 -25.14 10.39 -28.80
C TRP A 472 -26.08 10.79 -29.94
N PHE A 473 -26.65 9.81 -30.63
CA PHE A 473 -27.52 10.00 -31.79
C PHE A 473 -29.01 9.97 -31.42
N GLY A 474 -29.33 9.91 -30.12
CA GLY A 474 -30.68 9.83 -29.59
C GLY A 474 -31.15 8.40 -29.33
N HIS A 475 -32.41 8.28 -28.91
CA HIS A 475 -33.04 7.02 -28.51
C HIS A 475 -33.66 6.23 -29.67
N LEU A 476 -33.85 6.86 -30.83
CA LEU A 476 -34.43 6.24 -32.02
C LEU A 476 -33.36 6.17 -33.12
N LEU A 477 -32.90 4.96 -33.42
CA LEU A 477 -31.82 4.70 -34.40
C LEU A 477 -32.33 3.95 -35.65
N THR A 478 -33.58 4.20 -36.06
CA THR A 478 -34.15 3.55 -37.25
C THR A 478 -33.45 4.02 -38.53
N THR A 479 -33.13 3.07 -39.39
CA THR A 479 -32.40 3.34 -40.65
C THR A 479 -33.14 4.32 -41.56
N SER A 480 -34.48 4.24 -41.60
CA SER A 480 -35.32 5.20 -42.35
C SER A 480 -35.13 6.64 -41.87
N LEU A 481 -35.28 6.88 -40.56
CA LEU A 481 -35.11 8.21 -39.97
C LEU A 481 -33.71 8.78 -40.21
N LEU A 482 -32.68 7.94 -40.08
CA LEU A 482 -31.29 8.35 -40.31
C LEU A 482 -31.05 8.69 -41.79
N ASN A 483 -31.59 7.89 -42.72
CA ASN A 483 -31.50 8.16 -44.15
C ASN A 483 -32.26 9.44 -44.54
N ASP A 484 -33.46 9.66 -43.99
CA ASP A 484 -34.26 10.86 -44.26
C ASP A 484 -33.52 12.12 -43.79
N LYS A 485 -33.00 12.11 -42.55
CA LYS A 485 -32.17 13.20 -42.02
C LYS A 485 -30.89 13.40 -42.82
N LEU A 486 -30.24 12.32 -43.24
CA LEU A 486 -29.03 12.41 -44.06
C LEU A 486 -29.35 13.06 -45.41
N ASN A 487 -30.45 12.69 -46.05
CA ASN A 487 -30.90 13.27 -47.32
C ASN A 487 -31.25 14.76 -47.16
N GLU A 488 -32.01 15.11 -46.13
CA GLU A 488 -32.36 16.50 -45.79
C GLU A 488 -31.10 17.36 -45.64
N ILE A 489 -30.17 16.93 -44.78
CA ILE A 489 -28.92 17.67 -44.52
C ILE A 489 -28.01 17.68 -45.76
N THR A 490 -28.00 16.63 -46.57
CA THR A 490 -27.22 16.58 -47.82
C THR A 490 -27.74 17.60 -48.82
N LEU A 491 -29.07 17.72 -48.99
CA LEU A 491 -29.68 18.70 -49.86
C LEU A 491 -29.40 20.13 -49.37
N SER A 492 -29.69 20.42 -48.10
CA SER A 492 -29.40 21.75 -47.52
C SER A 492 -27.90 22.08 -47.54
N GLY A 493 -27.04 21.08 -47.38
CA GLY A 493 -25.59 21.23 -47.45
C GLY A 493 -25.10 21.60 -48.84
N ARG A 494 -25.66 20.99 -49.89
CA ARG A 494 -25.32 21.29 -51.30
C ARG A 494 -25.65 22.73 -51.67
N ASP A 495 -26.76 23.27 -51.17
CA ASP A 495 -27.21 24.64 -51.43
C ASP A 495 -26.25 25.71 -50.87
N LEU A 496 -25.35 25.34 -49.95
CA LEU A 496 -24.36 26.24 -49.35
C LEU A 496 -23.07 26.38 -50.17
N PHE A 497 -22.89 25.63 -51.26
CA PHE A 497 -21.69 25.64 -52.08
C PHE A 497 -22.00 26.01 -53.53
N ASP A 498 -21.09 26.76 -54.17
CA ASP A 498 -21.27 27.20 -55.57
C ASP A 498 -21.27 26.05 -56.59
N SER A 499 -20.78 24.87 -56.20
CA SER A 499 -20.74 23.68 -57.07
C SER A 499 -20.72 22.37 -56.28
N GLU A 500 -21.31 21.33 -56.86
CA GLU A 500 -21.32 19.98 -56.31
C GLU A 500 -19.90 19.44 -56.06
N SER A 501 -18.95 19.77 -56.94
CA SER A 501 -17.55 19.37 -56.79
C SER A 501 -16.94 19.93 -55.50
N LYS A 502 -17.14 21.23 -55.21
CA LYS A 502 -16.63 21.85 -53.99
C LYS A 502 -17.25 21.23 -52.73
N TYR A 503 -18.56 20.97 -52.77
CA TYR A 503 -19.26 20.29 -51.67
C TYR A 503 -18.64 18.92 -51.39
N MET A 504 -18.47 18.09 -52.43
CA MET A 504 -17.89 16.74 -52.31
C MET A 504 -16.44 16.78 -51.82
N ASP A 505 -15.62 17.68 -52.33
CA ASP A 505 -14.23 17.86 -51.88
C ASP A 505 -14.14 18.25 -50.39
N CYS A 506 -15.00 19.18 -49.95
CA CYS A 506 -15.09 19.57 -48.54
C CYS A 506 -15.62 18.45 -47.65
N LEU A 507 -16.65 17.72 -48.09
CA LEU A 507 -17.21 16.59 -47.36
C LEU A 507 -16.18 15.46 -47.19
N GLU A 508 -15.43 15.15 -48.25
CA GLU A 508 -14.39 14.13 -48.22
C GLU A 508 -13.21 14.56 -47.33
N SER A 509 -12.84 15.83 -47.36
CA SER A 509 -11.86 16.41 -46.42
C SER A 509 -12.33 16.28 -44.97
N ALA A 510 -13.60 16.61 -44.68
CA ALA A 510 -14.18 16.46 -43.35
C ALA A 510 -14.24 14.98 -42.89
N ARG A 511 -14.59 14.06 -43.79
CA ARG A 511 -14.56 12.60 -43.52
C ARG A 511 -13.15 12.13 -43.21
N LYS A 512 -12.13 12.61 -43.94
CA LYS A 512 -10.72 12.30 -43.66
C LYS A 512 -10.27 12.83 -42.32
N VAL A 513 -10.67 14.04 -41.91
CA VAL A 513 -10.38 14.56 -40.56
C VAL A 513 -11.01 13.68 -39.47
N PHE A 514 -12.25 13.23 -39.69
CA PHE A 514 -12.95 12.34 -38.76
C PHE A 514 -12.32 10.93 -38.70
N ARG A 515 -11.84 10.38 -39.83
CA ARG A 515 -11.21 9.05 -39.93
C ARG A 515 -9.72 9.01 -39.56
N ASN A 516 -8.91 9.98 -39.96
CA ASN A 516 -7.46 10.02 -39.68
C ASN A 516 -7.14 10.12 -38.18
N SER A 517 -8.09 10.58 -37.36
CA SER A 517 -7.97 10.51 -35.90
C SER A 517 -7.99 9.06 -35.36
N GLY A 518 -8.41 8.07 -36.16
CA GLY A 518 -8.36 6.64 -35.88
C GLY A 518 -7.19 5.89 -36.54
N ASN A 519 -6.69 6.35 -37.68
CA ASN A 519 -5.64 5.65 -38.46
C ASN A 519 -4.22 5.73 -37.87
N ASN A 520 -3.98 6.52 -36.82
CA ASN A 520 -2.70 6.45 -36.09
C ASN A 520 -2.53 5.11 -35.33
N ILE A 521 -3.57 4.29 -35.25
CA ILE A 521 -3.57 2.96 -34.61
C ILE A 521 -3.01 1.86 -35.53
N GLU A 522 -3.11 2.01 -36.86
CA GLU A 522 -2.70 0.96 -37.80
C GLU A 522 -1.18 0.90 -38.04
N LYS A 523 -0.42 1.95 -37.71
CA LYS A 523 1.03 2.01 -38.03
C LYS A 523 1.93 1.24 -37.06
N SER A 524 1.39 0.63 -36.00
CA SER A 524 2.20 -0.13 -35.01
C SER A 524 2.09 -1.64 -35.13
N ASN A 525 1.25 -2.17 -36.03
CA ASN A 525 1.11 -3.60 -36.22
C ASN A 525 1.76 -4.00 -37.54
N GLU A 526 2.91 -4.67 -37.46
CA GLU A 526 3.40 -5.48 -38.56
C GLU A 526 2.31 -6.49 -38.97
N GLU A 527 2.25 -6.70 -40.29
CA GLU A 527 1.23 -7.40 -41.06
C GLU A 527 0.72 -8.69 -40.41
N ILE A 528 -0.55 -8.68 -39.99
CA ILE A 528 -1.37 -9.91 -39.93
C ILE A 528 -2.47 -9.72 -40.96
N GLU A 529 -2.35 -10.40 -42.10
CA GLU A 529 -3.40 -10.50 -43.11
C GLU A 529 -4.63 -11.20 -42.50
N GLU A 530 -5.66 -10.45 -42.12
CA GLU A 530 -7.01 -10.98 -42.01
C GLU A 530 -7.86 -10.45 -43.16
N ALA A 531 -8.25 -11.36 -44.06
CA ALA A 531 -9.15 -11.07 -45.17
C ALA A 531 -10.55 -10.67 -44.65
N PRO A 532 -11.18 -9.62 -45.20
CA PRO A 532 -12.54 -9.25 -44.80
C PRO A 532 -13.52 -10.30 -45.31
N MET A 533 -13.99 -11.18 -44.42
CA MET A 533 -15.06 -12.12 -44.72
C MET A 533 -16.39 -11.37 -44.72
N ARG A 534 -17.01 -11.22 -45.90
CA ARG A 534 -18.38 -10.69 -46.01
C ARG A 534 -19.34 -11.63 -45.29
N MET A 535 -20.02 -11.14 -44.26
CA MET A 535 -21.15 -11.84 -43.65
C MET A 535 -22.31 -11.90 -44.65
N GLU A 536 -22.65 -13.11 -45.11
CA GLU A 536 -23.98 -13.40 -45.62
C GLU A 536 -24.91 -13.62 -44.43
N VAL A 537 -25.86 -12.70 -44.23
CA VAL A 537 -26.91 -12.83 -43.22
C VAL A 537 -27.77 -14.03 -43.59
N THR A 538 -27.92 -14.97 -42.68
CA THR A 538 -28.77 -16.15 -42.91
C THR A 538 -30.24 -15.75 -42.77
N LYS A 539 -31.13 -16.37 -43.56
CA LYS A 539 -32.58 -16.08 -43.56
C LYS A 539 -33.25 -16.19 -42.18
N GLU A 540 -32.65 -16.94 -41.26
CA GLU A 540 -33.12 -17.04 -39.87
C GLU A 540 -32.85 -15.75 -39.07
N GLN A 541 -31.73 -15.06 -39.33
CA GLN A 541 -31.38 -13.78 -38.72
C GLN A 541 -32.24 -12.63 -39.25
N GLU A 542 -32.66 -12.66 -40.52
CA GLU A 542 -33.62 -11.70 -41.07
C GLU A 542 -35.00 -11.81 -40.37
N SER A 543 -35.44 -13.04 -40.09
CA SER A 543 -36.75 -13.26 -39.44
C SER A 543 -36.83 -12.78 -37.98
N ALA A 544 -35.68 -12.64 -37.31
CA ALA A 544 -35.57 -12.16 -35.94
C ALA A 544 -35.52 -10.62 -35.85
N ILE A 545 -35.21 -9.94 -36.95
CA ILE A 545 -35.18 -8.47 -37.04
C ILE A 545 -36.57 -7.89 -37.32
N GLU A 546 -37.50 -8.71 -37.87
CA GLU A 546 -38.87 -8.31 -38.21
C GLU A 546 -39.93 -8.64 -37.13
N ARG A 547 -39.53 -9.12 -35.94
CA ARG A 547 -40.40 -9.28 -34.76
C ARG A 547 -40.03 -8.27 -33.67
#